data_AF-A0A1E7YNM4-F1
#
_entry.id   AF-A0A1E7YNM4-F1
#
_cell.length_a   1.000
_cell.length_b   1.000
_cell.length_c   1.000
_cell.angle_alpha   90.00
_cell.angle_beta   90.00
_cell.angle_gamma   90.00
#
_symmetry.space_group_name_H-M   'P 1'
#
loop_
_entity.id
_entity.type
_entity.pdbx_description
1 polymer ?
#
loop_
_entity_poly.entity_id
_entity_poly.type
_entity_poly.pdbx_seq_one_letter_code
_entity_poly.pdbx_strand_id
1 'polypeptide(L)' 'MQIKKAEWQGYRWALDHPQADPDAIEAACYTLYSENRAGVLLYAFERGCALAQAGVQPEAPEPV' A
#
# COMPACT_ATOMS: atom_id res chain seq x y z
N MET A 1 -2.17 -9.81 10.52
CA MET A 1 -3.20 -8.86 10.03
C MET A 1 -2.82 -8.36 8.63
N GLN A 2 -3.48 -8.85 7.55
CA GLN A 2 -3.05 -8.55 6.17
C GLN A 2 -3.29 -7.08 5.73
N ILE A 3 -4.27 -6.41 6.35
CA ILE A 3 -4.62 -5.00 6.07
C ILE A 3 -3.49 -4.04 6.50
N LYS A 4 -3.01 -4.12 7.76
CA LYS A 4 -1.86 -3.31 8.21
C LYS A 4 -0.60 -3.58 7.38
N LYS A 5 -0.41 -4.82 6.93
CA LYS A 5 0.71 -5.17 6.05
C LYS A 5 0.59 -4.51 4.68
N ALA A 6 -0.61 -4.47 4.09
CA ALA A 6 -0.86 -3.80 2.81
C ALA A 6 -0.69 -2.28 2.89
N GLU A 7 -1.21 -1.66 3.95
CA GLU A 7 -0.98 -0.23 4.22
C GLU A 7 0.50 0.11 4.37
N TRP A 8 1.24 -0.70 5.12
CA TRP A 8 2.68 -0.51 5.28
C TRP A 8 3.45 -0.72 3.96
N GLN A 9 3.05 -1.69 3.15
CA GLN A 9 3.66 -1.93 1.84
C GLN A 9 3.37 -0.79 0.85
N GLY A 10 2.14 -0.28 0.83
CA GLY A 10 1.77 0.89 0.02
C GLY A 10 2.55 2.13 0.40
N TYR A 11 2.70 2.39 1.70
CA TYR A 11 3.54 3.48 2.21
C TYR A 11 4.99 3.36 1.72
N ARG A 12 5.61 2.19 1.90
CA ARG A 12 7.00 1.98 1.47
C ARG A 12 7.17 2.11 -0.04
N TRP A 13 6.25 1.54 -0.80
CA TRP A 13 6.27 1.61 -2.25
C TRP A 13 6.14 3.07 -2.75
N ALA A 14 5.24 3.86 -2.16
CA ALA A 14 5.06 5.25 -2.54
C ALA A 14 6.27 6.17 -2.21
N LEU A 15 7.13 5.79 -1.26
CA LEU A 15 8.39 6.50 -1.03
C LEU A 15 9.36 6.33 -2.21
N ASP A 16 9.36 5.17 -2.88
CA ASP A 16 10.15 4.91 -4.07
C ASP A 16 9.48 5.43 -5.35
N HIS A 17 8.15 5.62 -5.31
CA HIS A 17 7.31 6.06 -6.44
C HIS A 17 6.43 7.28 -6.10
N PRO A 18 7.01 8.45 -5.77
CA PRO A 18 6.27 9.60 -5.23
C PRO A 18 5.29 10.26 -6.20
N GLN A 19 5.40 9.97 -7.50
CA GLN A 19 4.55 10.51 -8.57
C GLN A 19 3.71 9.42 -9.25
N ALA A 20 3.55 8.25 -8.60
CA ALA A 20 2.70 7.19 -9.14
C ALA A 20 1.25 7.67 -9.32
N ASP A 21 0.68 7.34 -10.46
CA ASP A 21 -0.74 7.49 -10.73
C ASP A 21 -1.55 6.32 -10.13
N PRO A 22 -2.89 6.41 -10.09
CA PRO A 22 -3.73 5.35 -9.55
C PRO A 22 -3.53 3.98 -10.24
N ASP A 23 -3.31 3.96 -11.55
CA ASP A 23 -3.13 2.71 -12.30
C ASP A 23 -1.84 1.99 -11.90
N ALA A 24 -0.76 2.75 -11.66
CA ALA A 24 0.51 2.22 -11.17
C ALA A 24 0.39 1.69 -9.73
N ILE A 25 -0.38 2.37 -8.87
CA ILE A 25 -0.66 1.93 -7.50
C ILE A 25 -1.42 0.59 -7.51
N GLU A 26 -2.45 0.50 -8.34
CA GLU A 26 -3.26 -0.70 -8.49
C GLU A 26 -2.42 -1.89 -9.02
N ALA A 27 -1.62 -1.66 -10.08
CA ALA A 27 -0.73 -2.68 -10.63
C ALA A 27 0.32 -3.17 -9.61
N ALA A 28 0.88 -2.27 -8.80
CA ALA A 28 1.80 -2.63 -7.73
C ALA A 28 1.12 -3.48 -6.66
N CYS A 29 -0.10 -3.12 -6.26
CA CYS A 29 -0.89 -3.90 -5.33
C CYS A 29 -1.17 -5.31 -5.87
N TYR A 30 -1.61 -5.46 -7.12
CA TYR A 30 -1.86 -6.78 -7.73
C TYR A 30 -0.60 -7.65 -7.86
N THR A 31 0.56 -7.03 -8.10
CA THR A 31 1.85 -7.73 -8.13
C THR A 31 2.19 -8.31 -6.75
N LEU A 32 1.85 -7.61 -5.67
CA LEU A 32 2.12 -8.02 -4.29
C LEU A 32 1.04 -8.96 -3.71
N TYR A 33 -0.19 -8.84 -4.21
CA TYR A 33 -1.37 -9.54 -3.72
C TYR A 33 -2.16 -10.12 -4.90
N SER A 34 -1.99 -11.42 -5.18
CA SER A 34 -2.71 -12.14 -6.25
C SER A 34 -4.23 -11.88 -6.22
N GLU A 35 -4.83 -11.76 -7.41
CA GLU A 35 -6.12 -11.14 -7.79
C GLU A 35 -7.38 -11.44 -6.94
N ASN A 36 -7.38 -12.41 -6.02
CA ASN A 36 -8.56 -12.78 -5.23
C ASN A 36 -8.69 -12.06 -3.86
N ARG A 37 -7.75 -11.20 -3.47
CA ARG A 37 -7.81 -10.47 -2.17
C ARG A 37 -7.71 -8.97 -2.32
N ALA A 38 -7.76 -8.47 -3.55
CA ALA A 38 -7.31 -7.12 -3.86
C ALA A 38 -8.22 -6.04 -3.30
N GLY A 39 -9.56 -6.09 -3.37
CA GLY A 39 -10.38 -4.92 -3.00
C GLY A 39 -10.05 -4.27 -1.64
N VAL A 40 -10.04 -5.05 -0.56
CA VAL A 40 -9.71 -4.53 0.80
C VAL A 40 -8.22 -4.23 0.96
N LEU A 41 -7.35 -5.02 0.30
CA LEU A 41 -5.90 -4.83 0.39
C LEU A 41 -5.41 -3.65 -0.46
N LEU A 42 -6.06 -3.39 -1.60
CA LEU A 42 -5.86 -2.26 -2.50
C LEU A 42 -6.22 -0.98 -1.78
N TYR A 43 -7.41 -0.92 -1.17
CA TYR A 43 -7.78 0.23 -0.35
C TYR A 43 -6.75 0.51 0.77
N ALA A 44 -6.28 -0.53 1.45
CA ALA A 44 -5.26 -0.39 2.48
C ALA A 44 -3.93 0.09 1.88
N PHE A 45 -3.52 -0.46 0.74
CA PHE A 45 -2.30 -0.08 0.02
C PHE A 45 -2.35 1.37 -0.46
N GLU A 46 -3.45 1.80 -1.09
CA GLU A 46 -3.72 3.18 -1.50
C GLU A 46 -3.66 4.14 -0.31
N ARG A 47 -4.25 3.77 0.82
CA ARG A 47 -4.14 4.55 2.06
C ARG A 47 -2.67 4.70 2.49
N GLY A 48 -1.88 3.64 2.39
CA GLY A 48 -0.44 3.69 2.61
C GLY A 48 0.26 4.70 1.70
N CYS A 49 -0.06 4.69 0.41
CA CYS A 49 0.48 5.64 -0.56
C CYS A 49 0.11 7.09 -0.20
N ALA A 50 -1.15 7.35 0.17
CA ALA A 50 -1.62 8.68 0.57
C ALA A 50 -0.92 9.18 1.85
N LEU A 51 -0.65 8.29 2.80
CA LEU A 51 0.11 8.62 4.01
C LEU A 51 1.55 9.02 3.69
N ALA A 52 2.20 8.34 2.73
CA ALA A 52 3.54 8.71 2.26
C ALA A 52 3.55 10.12 1.64
N GLN A 53 2.55 10.44 0.80
CA GLN A 53 2.39 11.77 0.22
C GLN A 53 2.13 12.85 1.28
N ALA A 54 1.41 12.52 2.35
CA ALA A 54 1.18 13.40 3.49
C ALA A 54 2.38 13.53 4.44
N GLY A 55 3.46 12.77 4.23
CA GLY A 55 4.61 12.72 5.14
C GLY A 55 4.28 12.07 6.50
N VAL A 56 3.21 11.27 6.56
CA VAL A 56 2.75 10.57 7.76
C VAL A 56 3.14 9.10 7.68
N GLN A 57 3.81 8.59 8.70
CA GLN A 57 4.18 7.18 8.75
C GLN A 57 3.02 6.34 9.35
N PRO A 58 2.52 5.29 8.65
CA PRO A 58 1.56 4.36 9.24
C PRO A 58 2.19 3.51 10.34
N GLU A 59 1.35 2.91 11.17
CA GLU A 59 1.81 1.96 12.19
C GLU A 59 2.42 0.73 11.52
N ALA A 60 3.65 0.37 11.91
CA ALA A 60 4.30 -0.82 11.38
C ALA A 60 3.49 -2.08 11.77
N PRO A 61 3.33 -3.05 10.85
CA PRO A 61 2.68 -4.31 11.19
C PRO A 61 3.53 -5.04 12.24
N GLU A 62 2.88 -5.62 13.25
CA GLU A 62 3.57 -6.44 14.25
C GLU A 62 4.38 -7.56 13.57
N PRO A 63 5.62 -7.83 14.03
CA PRO A 63 6.36 -8.97 13.55
C PRO A 63 5.58 -10.25 13.90
N VAL A 64 5.28 -11.05 12.87
CA VAL A 64 4.70 -12.39 13.02
C VAL A 64 5.82 -13.38 13.20
#